data_AF-A0A1T4JJW6-F1
#
_entry.id   AF-A0A1T4JJW6-F1
#
_cell.length_a   1.000
_cell.length_b   1.000
_cell.length_c   1.000
_cell.angle_alpha   90.00
_cell.angle_beta   90.00
_cell.angle_gamma   90.00
#
_symmetry.space_group_name_H-M   'P 1'
#
loop_
_entity.id
_entity.type
_entity.pdbx_description
1 polymer ?
#
loop_
_entity_poly.entity_id
_entity_poly.type
_entity_poly.pdbx_seq_one_letter_code
_entity_poly.pdbx_strand_id
1 'polypeptide(L)'
;MSYCRYCGTEINYTRTANGKWLPYDVTGEPHFCQEDKQKQSHESGLKVCASCGKPVFIMKKKKIDYTTLNEHVCKKGDITRYQKYLEKQRRTKR
;
A
#
# COMPACT_ATOMS: atom_id res chain seq x y z
N MET A 1 -10.22 28.77 6.06
CA MET A 1 -9.71 27.53 6.66
C MET A 1 -10.54 26.38 6.11
N SER A 2 -9.90 25.30 5.68
CA SER A 2 -10.59 24.11 5.17
C SER A 2 -10.34 22.95 6.12
N TYR A 3 -11.30 22.03 6.23
CA TYR A 3 -11.17 20.85 7.08
C TYR A 3 -11.26 19.60 6.23
N CYS A 4 -10.45 18.60 6.55
CA CYS A 4 -10.54 17.28 5.96
C CYS A 4 -11.92 16.70 6.31
N ARG A 5 -12.69 16.38 5.28
CA ARG A 5 -14.06 15.87 5.45
C ARG A 5 -14.13 14.53 6.20
N TYR A 6 -13.03 13.78 6.23
CA TYR A 6 -12.98 12.44 6.81
C TYR A 6 -12.58 12.49 8.29
N CYS A 7 -11.37 12.96 8.59
CA CYS A 7 -10.86 13.01 9.96
C CYS A 7 -11.14 14.32 10.70
N GLY A 8 -11.78 15.30 10.07
CA GLY A 8 -12.06 16.61 10.67
C GLY A 8 -10.83 17.49 10.92
N THR A 9 -9.63 17.04 10.52
CA THR A 9 -8.38 17.79 10.74
C THR A 9 -8.35 19.03 9.85
N GLU A 10 -7.85 20.14 10.39
CA GLU A 10 -7.68 21.37 9.63
C GLU A 10 -6.58 21.21 8.58
N ILE A 11 -6.91 21.54 7.33
CA ILE A 11 -6.01 21.41 6.19
C ILE A 11 -5.95 22.70 5.37
N ASN A 12 -4.76 22.96 4.83
CA ASN A 12 -4.49 24.00 3.86
C ASN A 12 -4.15 23.38 2.52
N TYR A 13 -4.36 24.10 1.41
CA TYR A 13 -4.05 23.60 0.08
C TYR A 13 -2.90 24.38 -0.54
N THR A 14 -1.89 23.67 -1.02
CA THR A 14 -0.75 24.26 -1.73
C THR A 14 -0.76 23.79 -3.18
N ARG A 15 -0.54 24.73 -4.10
CA ARG A 15 -0.47 24.43 -5.53
C ARG A 15 0.92 23.89 -5.88
N THR A 16 0.96 22.69 -6.44
CA THR A 16 2.19 22.06 -6.92
C THR A 16 2.63 22.63 -8.26
N ALA A 17 3.90 22.42 -8.63
CA ALA A 17 4.45 22.80 -9.94
C ALA A 17 3.66 22.21 -11.12
N ASN A 18 3.03 21.06 -10.93
CA ASN A 18 2.17 20.39 -11.93
C ASN A 18 0.73 20.92 -11.94
N GLY A 19 0.45 22.04 -11.26
CA GLY A 19 -0.85 22.70 -11.21
C GLY A 19 -1.90 22.01 -10.33
N LYS A 20 -1.58 20.88 -9.68
CA LYS A 20 -2.47 20.15 -8.78
C LYS A 20 -2.44 20.76 -7.37
N TRP A 21 -3.57 20.73 -6.68
CA TRP A 21 -3.68 21.15 -5.28
C TRP A 21 -3.39 19.96 -4.35
N LEU A 22 -2.48 20.14 -3.40
CA LEU A 22 -2.18 19.16 -2.36
C LEU A 22 -2.63 19.68 -1.00
N PRO A 23 -3.36 18.85 -0.21
CA PRO A 23 -3.70 19.20 1.16
C PRO A 23 -2.49 19.02 2.10
N TYR A 24 -2.35 19.93 3.05
CA TYR A 24 -1.32 19.99 4.08
C TYR A 24 -1.97 20.21 5.44
N ASP A 25 -1.46 19.56 6.47
CA ASP A 25 -1.85 19.79 7.85
C ASP A 25 -1.32 21.13 8.37
N VAL A 26 -1.84 21.56 9.52
CA VAL A 26 -1.36 22.75 10.24
C VAL A 26 0.13 22.68 10.63
N THR A 27 0.71 21.48 10.65
CA THR A 27 2.14 21.24 10.88
C THR A 27 3.00 21.48 9.64
N GLY A 28 2.39 21.72 8.47
CA GLY A 28 3.09 21.90 7.20
C GLY A 28 3.48 20.60 6.51
N GLU A 29 3.06 19.44 7.03
CA GLU A 29 3.23 18.14 6.37
C GLU A 29 2.04 17.80 5.47
N PRO A 30 2.22 17.06 4.36
CA PRO A 30 1.12 16.65 3.50
C PRO A 30 0.06 15.84 4.27
N HIS A 31 -1.19 16.32 4.24
CA HIS A 31 -2.29 15.64 4.93
C HIS A 31 -2.79 14.47 4.07
N PHE A 32 -2.41 13.26 4.44
CA PHE A 32 -2.96 12.03 3.87
C PHE A 32 -3.89 11.36 4.87
N CYS A 33 -5.18 11.69 4.80
CA CYS A 33 -6.16 11.09 5.69
C CYS A 33 -6.15 9.56 5.56
N GLN A 34 -5.90 8.84 6.64
CA GLN A 34 -5.90 7.38 6.62
C GLN A 34 -7.30 6.79 6.38
N GLU A 35 -8.38 7.56 6.56
CA GLU A 35 -9.73 7.16 6.14
C GLU A 35 -9.94 7.27 4.62
N ASP A 36 -9.07 7.98 3.90
CA ASP A 36 -9.01 7.95 2.42
C ASP A 36 -8.55 6.57 1.90
N LYS A 37 -7.99 5.70 2.78
CA LYS A 37 -7.73 4.30 2.46
C LYS A 37 -9.01 3.50 2.17
N GLN A 38 -10.20 3.98 2.56
CA GLN A 38 -11.47 3.31 2.25
C GLN A 38 -12.05 3.72 0.89
N LYS A 39 -11.52 4.76 0.23
CA LYS A 39 -11.99 5.21 -1.10
C LYS A 39 -10.97 5.04 -2.22
N GLN A 40 -9.87 4.32 -2.02
CA GLN A 40 -9.14 3.77 -3.16
C GLN A 40 -10.02 2.70 -3.82
N SER A 41 -10.35 2.94 -5.10
CA SER A 41 -11.06 1.99 -5.95
C SER A 41 -10.55 0.57 -5.68
N HIS A 42 -11.48 -0.31 -5.34
CA HIS A 42 -11.32 -1.64 -4.77
C HIS A 42 -10.45 -2.66 -5.54
N GLU A 43 -9.67 -2.24 -6.53
CA GLU A 43 -9.08 -3.12 -7.53
C GLU A 43 -7.55 -3.11 -7.60
N SER A 44 -6.83 -2.15 -7.00
CA SER A 44 -5.37 -2.15 -7.10
C SER A 44 -4.61 -1.68 -5.85
N GLY A 45 -3.57 -2.41 -5.47
CA GLY A 45 -2.70 -2.08 -4.33
C GLY A 45 -1.93 -3.28 -3.78
N LEU A 46 -0.91 -3.03 -2.95
CA LEU A 46 -0.14 -4.07 -2.27
C LEU A 46 -0.99 -4.72 -1.19
N LYS A 47 -1.19 -6.04 -1.28
CA LYS A 47 -1.92 -6.85 -0.30
C LYS A 47 -1.12 -8.10 0.06
N VAL A 48 -1.47 -8.73 1.18
CA VAL A 48 -0.92 -10.05 1.53
C VAL A 48 -1.85 -11.12 0.94
N CYS A 49 -1.30 -12.07 0.20
CA CYS A 49 -2.04 -13.21 -0.31
C CYS A 49 -2.52 -14.07 0.86
N ALA A 50 -3.84 -14.21 1.02
CA ALA A 50 -4.43 -14.98 2.12
C ALA A 50 -4.03 -16.47 2.11
N SER A 51 -3.71 -17.04 0.94
CA SER A 51 -3.38 -18.46 0.81
C SER A 51 -1.93 -18.79 1.13
N CYS A 52 -0.98 -17.91 0.80
CA CYS A 52 0.45 -18.20 0.96
C CYS A 52 1.21 -17.17 1.81
N GLY A 53 0.55 -16.12 2.28
CA GLY A 53 1.14 -15.06 3.11
C GLY A 53 2.13 -14.15 2.39
N LYS A 54 2.29 -14.28 1.06
CA LYS A 54 3.22 -13.46 0.27
C LYS A 54 2.67 -12.05 0.02
N PRO A 55 3.51 -11.00 -0.01
CA PRO A 55 3.11 -9.70 -0.52
C PRO A 55 2.86 -9.79 -2.03
N VAL A 56 1.67 -9.41 -2.45
CA VAL A 56 1.21 -9.40 -3.85
C VAL A 56 0.65 -8.04 -4.19
N PHE A 57 0.97 -7.54 -5.37
CA PHE A 57 0.36 -6.34 -5.89
C PHE A 57 -0.90 -6.72 -6.67
N ILE A 58 -2.06 -6.26 -6.22
CA ILE A 58 -3.33 -6.44 -6.94
C ILE A 58 -3.44 -5.33 -7.98
N MET A 59 -3.82 -5.66 -9.20
CA MET A 59 -4.09 -4.70 -10.27
C MET A 59 -5.30 -5.14 -11.07
N LYS A 60 -6.42 -4.42 -10.98
CA LYS A 60 -7.59 -4.56 -11.87
C LYS A 60 -7.92 -6.04 -12.16
N LYS A 61 -8.03 -6.85 -11.09
CA LYS A 61 -8.32 -8.31 -11.06
C LYS A 61 -7.15 -9.28 -11.24
N LYS A 62 -5.92 -8.82 -11.48
CA LYS A 62 -4.71 -9.67 -11.44
C LYS A 62 -4.00 -9.56 -10.10
N LYS A 63 -3.41 -10.66 -9.65
CA LYS A 63 -2.46 -10.67 -8.54
C LYS A 63 -1.07 -10.84 -9.14
N ILE A 64 -0.15 -9.97 -8.75
CA ILE A 64 1.23 -9.95 -9.24
C ILE A 64 2.14 -10.14 -8.03
N ASP A 65 3.18 -10.97 -8.17
CA ASP A 65 4.19 -11.13 -7.13
C ASP A 65 4.98 -9.82 -7.01
N TYR A 66 4.99 -9.23 -5.82
CA TYR A 66 5.60 -7.91 -5.63
C TYR A 66 7.12 -7.92 -5.85
N THR A 67 7.77 -9.08 -5.73
CA THR A 67 9.23 -9.20 -5.87
C THR A 67 9.67 -9.46 -7.30
N THR A 68 8.88 -10.21 -8.07
CA THR A 68 9.25 -10.62 -9.43
C THR A 68 8.41 -9.95 -10.53
N LEU A 69 7.36 -9.23 -10.14
CA LEU A 69 6.39 -8.58 -11.03
C LEU A 69 5.70 -9.53 -12.03
N ASN A 70 5.75 -10.85 -11.76
CA ASN A 70 5.04 -11.89 -12.52
C ASN A 70 3.66 -12.19 -11.93
N GLU A 71 2.80 -12.85 -12.70
CA GLU A 71 1.50 -13.29 -12.20
C GLU A 71 1.66 -14.20 -10.97
N HIS A 72 1.02 -13.82 -9.86
CA HIS A 72 1.10 -14.53 -8.61
C HIS A 72 0.16 -15.73 -8.61
N VAL A 73 0.75 -16.93 -8.53
CA VAL A 73 0.03 -18.20 -8.37
C VAL A 73 0.52 -18.89 -7.09
N CYS A 74 -0.41 -19.45 -6.32
CA CYS A 74 -0.06 -20.21 -5.12
C CYS A 74 0.40 -21.64 -5.49
N LYS A 75 1.63 -21.78 -6.00
CA LYS A 75 2.25 -23.09 -6.20
C LYS A 75 2.86 -23.61 -4.90
N LYS A 76 2.84 -24.93 -4.66
CA LYS A 76 3.44 -25.55 -3.46
C LYS A 76 4.90 -25.14 -3.27
N GLY A 77 5.70 -25.15 -4.34
CA GLY A 77 7.10 -24.72 -4.31
C GLY A 77 7.28 -23.24 -3.96
N ASP A 78 6.35 -22.39 -4.39
CA ASP A 78 6.37 -20.95 -4.10
C ASP A 78 6.09 -20.68 -2.61
N ILE A 79 5.18 -21.43 -2.00
CA ILE A 79 4.89 -21.38 -0.56
C ILE A 79 6.15 -21.79 0.23
N THR A 80 6.74 -22.95 -0.10
CA THR A 80 7.94 -23.44 0.58
C THR A 80 9.11 -22.46 0.46
N ARG A 81 9.34 -21.87 -0.72
CA ARG A 81 10.41 -20.89 -0.93
C ARG A 81 10.23 -19.64 -0.06
N TYR A 82 8.99 -19.15 0.07
CA TYR A 82 8.71 -17.98 0.89
C TYR A 82 8.81 -18.26 2.39
N GLN A 83 8.38 -19.43 2.85
CA GLN A 83 8.61 -19.85 4.24
C GLN A 83 10.11 -19.87 4.57
N LYS A 84 10.94 -20.47 3.70
CA LYS A 84 12.41 -20.44 3.86
C LYS A 84 12.97 -19.02 3.87
N TYR A 85 12.43 -18.12 3.05
CA TYR A 85 12.82 -16.71 3.06
C TYR A 85 12.50 -16.05 4.41
N LEU A 86 11.30 -16.25 4.96
CA LEU A 86 10.93 -15.73 6.28
C LEU A 86 11.81 -16.29 7.39
N GLU A 87 12.12 -17.60 7.36
CA GLU A 87 13.04 -18.23 8.31
C GLU A 87 14.44 -17.62 8.22
N LYS A 88 14.95 -17.39 7.00
CA LYS A 88 16.24 -16.72 6.79
C LYS A 88 16.24 -15.31 7.37
N GLN A 89 15.20 -14.52 7.08
CA GLN A 89 15.06 -13.15 7.59
C GLN A 89 15.01 -13.10 9.13
N ARG A 90 14.33 -14.08 9.76
CA ARG A 90 14.30 -14.22 11.23
C ARG A 90 15.68 -14.54 11.81
N ARG A 91 16.48 -15.35 11.11
CA ARG A 91 17.85 -15.70 11.53
C ARG A 91 18.83 -14.55 11.40
N THR A 92 18.70 -13.70 10.37
CA THR A 92 19.56 -12.52 10.18
C THR A 92 19.22 -11.33 11.07
N LYS A 93 18.07 -11.34 11.75
CA LYS A 93 17.70 -10.32 12.74
C LYS A 93 18.11 -10.69 14.18
N ARG A 94 18.76 -11.84 14.36
CA ARG A 94 19.46 -12.23 15.59
C ARG A 94 20.95 -12.02 15.39
#